data_AF-V9F4R9-F1
#
_entry.id   AF-V9F4R9-F1
#
_cell.length_a   1.000
_cell.length_b   1.000
_cell.length_c   1.000
_cell.angle_alpha   90.00
_cell.angle_beta   90.00
_cell.angle_gamma   90.00
#
_symmetry.space_group_name_H-M   'P 1'
#
loop_
_entity.id
_entity.type
_entity.pdbx_description
1 polymer ?
#
loop_
_entity_poly.entity_id
_entity_poly.type
_entity_poly.pdbx_seq_one_letter_code
_entity_poly.pdbx_strand_id
1 'polypeptide(L)'
;MDISVMEAFKNTNVYYKYHIEHPFPSNPQEKRALLSQIVSEAWEAIPAQVIVNGFDKAGLIPTGPRDSGARFGFLLFRSAMRHLYVKNRN
;
A
#
# COMPACT_ATOMS: atom_id res chain seq x y z
N MET A 1 -8.88 5.37 -3.85
CA MET A 1 -8.39 3.97 -3.88
C MET A 1 -9.56 3.13 -4.37
N ASP A 2 -9.35 2.28 -5.37
CA ASP A 2 -10.44 1.47 -5.93
C ASP A 2 -11.06 0.56 -4.86
N ILE A 3 -12.37 0.30 -4.95
CA ILE A 3 -13.12 -0.47 -3.96
C ILE A 3 -12.54 -1.88 -3.82
N SER A 4 -12.10 -2.50 -4.91
CA SER A 4 -11.52 -3.85 -4.88
C SER A 4 -10.18 -3.91 -4.14
N VAL A 5 -9.37 -2.86 -4.26
CA VAL A 5 -8.12 -2.71 -3.50
C VAL A 5 -8.44 -2.51 -2.03
N MET A 6 -9.41 -1.64 -1.72
CA MET A 6 -9.83 -1.37 -0.34
C MET A 6 -10.44 -2.61 0.34
N GLU A 7 -11.14 -3.45 -0.41
CA GLU A 7 -11.72 -4.70 0.05
C GLU A 7 -10.64 -5.76 0.35
N ALA A 8 -9.64 -5.93 -0.54
CA ALA A 8 -8.47 -6.76 -0.25
C ALA A 8 -7.72 -6.29 1.00
N PHE A 9 -7.58 -4.97 1.17
CA PHE A 9 -7.01 -4.36 2.37
C PHE A 9 -7.81 -4.65 3.63
N LYS A 10 -9.14 -4.55 3.59
CA LYS A 10 -10.00 -4.83 4.75
C LYS A 10 -10.00 -6.31 5.13
N ASN A 11 -10.00 -7.21 4.15
CA ASN A 11 -10.07 -8.66 4.37
C ASN A 11 -8.79 -9.27 4.98
N THR A 12 -7.65 -8.58 4.87
CA THR A 12 -6.40 -9.07 5.47
C THR A 12 -6.36 -8.97 6.99
N ASN A 13 -7.20 -8.10 7.59
CA ASN A 13 -7.36 -7.87 9.03
C ASN A 13 -6.01 -7.69 9.79
N VAL A 14 -5.01 -7.13 9.10
CA VAL A 14 -3.60 -7.09 9.57
C VAL A 14 -3.46 -6.29 10.84
N TYR A 15 -4.15 -5.14 10.94
CA TYR A 15 -4.12 -4.30 12.13
C TYR A 15 -4.64 -5.03 13.37
N TYR A 16 -5.75 -5.75 13.23
CA TYR A 16 -6.30 -6.54 14.33
C TYR A 16 -5.36 -7.68 14.73
N LYS A 17 -4.85 -8.44 13.75
CA LYS A 17 -3.93 -9.56 13.99
C LYS A 17 -2.63 -9.11 14.67
N TYR A 18 -2.07 -7.97 14.26
CA TYR A 18 -0.88 -7.40 14.88
C TYR A 18 -1.07 -7.14 16.38
N HIS A 19 -2.26 -6.66 16.76
CA HIS A 19 -2.56 -6.36 18.16
C HIS A 19 -2.99 -7.56 19.02
N ILE A 20 -3.03 -8.77 18.46
CA ILE A 20 -3.12 -10.01 19.26
C ILE A 20 -1.83 -10.20 20.06
N GLU A 21 -0.69 -9.88 19.46
CA GLU A 21 0.62 -10.14 20.04
C GLU A 21 1.33 -8.87 20.51
N HIS A 22 0.90 -7.67 20.06
CA HIS A 22 1.63 -6.42 20.28
C HIS A 22 0.72 -5.33 20.88
N PRO A 23 1.23 -4.51 21.81
CA PRO A 23 0.44 -3.46 22.45
C PRO A 23 -0.03 -2.41 21.43
N PHE A 24 -1.11 -1.71 21.78
CA PHE A 24 -1.56 -0.57 20.98
C PHE A 24 -0.53 0.57 21.00
N PRO A 25 -0.42 1.36 19.91
CA PRO A 25 0.49 2.48 19.86
C PRO A 25 0.18 3.50 20.97
N SER A 26 1.22 4.00 21.64
CA SER A 26 1.07 4.89 22.79
C SER A 26 0.91 6.35 22.40
N ASN A 27 1.29 6.71 21.17
CA ASN A 27 1.23 8.08 20.66
C ASN A 27 0.90 8.13 19.14
N PRO A 28 0.53 9.32 18.62
CA PRO A 28 0.20 9.48 17.20
C PRO A 28 1.35 9.18 16.23
N GLN A 29 2.61 9.30 16.64
CA GLN A 29 3.76 8.99 15.78
C GLN A 29 3.91 7.48 15.60
N GLU A 30 3.86 6.70 16.68
CA GLU A 30 3.85 5.24 16.64
C GLU A 30 2.67 4.70 15.85
N LYS A 31 1.47 5.30 16.03
CA LYS A 31 0.29 4.91 15.25
C LYS A 31 0.50 5.13 13.75
N ARG A 32 1.09 6.26 13.35
CA ARG A 32 1.39 6.56 11.94
C ARG A 32 2.45 5.62 11.38
N ALA A 33 3.51 5.32 12.13
CA ALA A 33 4.53 4.37 11.73
C ALA A 33 3.94 2.96 11.53
N LEU A 34 3.13 2.47 12.47
CA LEU A 34 2.47 1.17 12.37
C LEU A 34 1.52 1.09 11.17
N LEU A 35 0.64 2.08 11.00
CA LEU A 35 -0.27 2.11 9.85
C LEU A 35 0.50 2.19 8.53
N SER A 36 1.59 2.95 8.47
CA SER A 36 2.45 3.03 7.28
C SER A 36 3.11 1.68 6.97
N GLN A 37 3.55 0.96 8.00
CA GLN A 37 4.12 -0.39 7.86
C GLN A 37 3.08 -1.35 7.29
N ILE A 38 1.92 -1.45 7.92
CA ILE A 38 0.82 -2.33 7.50
C ILE A 38 0.41 -2.02 6.07
N VAL A 39 0.28 -0.74 5.73
CA VAL A 39 -0.06 -0.32 4.36
C VAL A 39 1.02 -0.74 3.37
N SER A 40 2.29 -0.56 3.71
CA SER A 40 3.41 -0.99 2.85
C SER A 40 3.42 -2.50 2.64
N GLU A 41 3.26 -3.28 3.70
CA GLU A 41 3.26 -4.76 3.64
C GLU A 41 2.09 -5.29 2.81
N ALA A 42 0.89 -4.75 3.04
CA ALA A 42 -0.29 -5.12 2.26
C ALA A 42 -0.12 -4.77 0.77
N TRP A 43 0.51 -3.62 0.44
CA TRP A 43 0.83 -3.28 -0.95
C TRP A 43 1.84 -4.24 -1.60
N GLU A 44 2.83 -4.71 -0.86
CA GLU A 44 3.79 -5.70 -1.35
C GLU A 44 3.15 -7.08 -1.55
N ALA A 45 2.12 -7.41 -0.77
CA ALA A 45 1.38 -8.67 -0.89
C ALA A 45 0.39 -8.70 -2.07
N ILE A 46 -0.08 -7.54 -2.56
CA ILE A 46 -1.01 -7.50 -3.70
C ILE A 46 -0.26 -7.81 -5.01
N PRO A 47 -0.72 -8.83 -5.79
CA PRO A 47 -0.13 -9.12 -7.09
C PRO A 47 -0.29 -7.97 -8.08
N ALA A 48 0.74 -7.70 -8.88
CA ALA A 48 0.74 -6.63 -9.88
C ALA A 48 -0.47 -6.70 -10.83
N GLN A 49 -0.85 -7.93 -11.23
CA GLN A 49 -1.99 -8.16 -12.11
C GLN A 49 -3.32 -7.67 -11.51
N VAL A 50 -3.52 -7.82 -10.20
CA VAL A 50 -4.74 -7.35 -9.51
C VAL A 50 -4.84 -5.83 -9.59
N ILE A 51 -3.70 -5.15 -9.43
CA ILE A 51 -3.63 -3.68 -9.50
C ILE A 51 -3.93 -3.21 -10.92
N VAL A 52 -3.29 -3.81 -11.93
CA VAL A 52 -3.54 -3.49 -13.35
C VAL A 52 -5.00 -3.71 -13.72
N ASN A 53 -5.57 -4.87 -13.35
CA ASN A 53 -6.98 -5.19 -13.63
C ASN A 53 -7.94 -4.22 -12.92
N GLY A 54 -7.58 -3.73 -11.72
CA GLY A 54 -8.38 -2.73 -11.01
C GLY A 54 -8.46 -1.40 -11.76
N PHE A 55 -7.33 -0.91 -12.30
CA PHE A 55 -7.30 0.30 -13.12
C PHE A 55 -8.08 0.14 -14.42
N ASP A 56 -7.90 -0.99 -15.11
CA ASP A 56 -8.58 -1.29 -16.37
C ASP A 56 -10.11 -1.35 -16.19
N LYS A 57 -10.58 -2.09 -15.18
CA LYS A 57 -12.01 -2.18 -14.85
C LYS A 57 -12.63 -0.84 -14.48
N ALA A 58 -11.87 0.04 -13.84
CA ALA A 58 -12.33 1.37 -13.45
C ALA A 58 -12.28 2.39 -14.61
N GLY A 59 -11.75 2.01 -15.79
CA GLY A 59 -11.50 2.94 -16.89
C GLY A 59 -10.50 4.04 -16.52
N LEU A 60 -9.64 3.79 -15.53
CA LEU A 60 -8.72 4.77 -14.98
C LEU A 60 -7.33 4.57 -15.57
N ILE A 61 -6.74 5.66 -16.07
CA ILE A 61 -5.32 5.68 -16.44
C ILE A 61 -4.52 5.82 -15.15
N PRO A 62 -3.63 4.87 -14.81
CA PRO A 62 -2.80 4.99 -13.62
C PRO A 62 -1.94 6.26 -13.72
N THR A 63 -2.11 7.21 -12.82
CA THR A 63 -1.23 8.38 -12.67
C THR A 63 -0.17 8.04 -11.63
N GLY A 64 1.09 8.04 -12.04
CA GLY A 64 2.19 7.63 -11.16
C GLY A 64 3.53 7.54 -11.88
N PRO A 65 4.58 7.05 -11.20
CA PRO A 65 5.93 7.00 -11.73
C PRO A 65 5.98 6.30 -13.09
N ARG A 66 6.64 6.95 -14.06
CA ARG A 66 6.80 6.43 -15.41
C ARG A 66 8.23 5.96 -15.63
N ASP A 67 8.39 4.89 -16.40
CA ASP A 67 9.70 4.53 -16.94
C ASP A 67 10.12 5.52 -18.05
N SER A 68 11.32 5.33 -18.61
CA SER A 68 11.83 6.15 -19.71
C SER A 68 10.97 6.10 -20.98
N GLY A 69 10.10 5.09 -21.10
CA GLY A 69 9.14 4.94 -22.20
C GLY A 69 7.75 5.50 -21.89
N ALA A 70 7.61 6.33 -20.84
CA ALA A 70 6.35 6.89 -20.37
C ALA A 70 5.29 5.86 -19.93
N ARG A 71 5.67 4.59 -19.75
CA ARG A 71 4.77 3.54 -19.25
C ARG A 71 4.71 3.59 -17.75
N PHE A 72 3.57 3.23 -17.16
CA PHE A 72 3.47 3.07 -15.72
C PHE A 72 4.51 2.07 -15.22
N GLY A 73 5.50 2.55 -14.46
CA GLY A 73 6.52 1.69 -13.88
C GLY A 73 5.99 1.10 -12.59
N PHE A 74 5.41 -0.10 -12.63
CA PHE A 74 4.92 -0.77 -11.43
C PHE A 74 6.00 -0.90 -10.34
N LEU A 75 7.23 -1.22 -10.75
CA LEU A 75 8.38 -1.29 -9.84
C LEU A 75 8.77 0.09 -9.28
N LEU A 76 8.65 1.16 -10.06
CA LEU A 76 8.86 2.53 -9.60
C LEU A 76 7.78 2.97 -8.62
N PHE A 77 6.53 2.59 -8.87
CA PHE A 77 5.40 2.80 -7.96
C PHE A 77 5.61 2.04 -6.64
N ARG A 78 6.02 0.77 -6.68
CA ARG A 78 6.37 0.00 -5.48
C ARG A 78 7.52 0.64 -4.69
N SER A 79 8.58 1.06 -5.38
CA SER A 79 9.71 1.75 -4.75
C SER A 79 9.30 3.06 -4.07
N ALA A 80 8.46 3.87 -4.73
CA ALA A 80 7.93 5.10 -4.15
C ALA A 80 7.08 4.84 -2.90
N MET A 81 6.25 3.78 -2.90
CA MET A 81 5.47 3.39 -1.73
C MET A 81 6.36 2.93 -0.56
N ARG A 82 7.44 2.20 -0.84
CA ARG A 82 8.44 1.83 0.17
C ARG A 82 9.17 3.04 0.74
N HIS A 83 9.51 4.02 -0.09
CA HIS A 83 10.13 5.27 0.36
C HIS A 83 9.22 6.11 1.26
N LEU A 84 7.91 6.13 1.00
CA LEU A 84 6.93 6.78 1.86
C LEU A 84 6.89 6.15 3.26
N TYR A 85 7.04 4.83 3.37
CA TYR A 85 7.17 4.15 4.66
C TYR A 85 8.43 4.59 5.41
N VAL A 86 9.60 4.56 4.75
CA VAL A 86 10.88 4.95 5.38
C VAL A 86 10.85 6.39 5.88
N LYS A 87 10.23 7.31 5.13
CA LYS A 87 10.08 8.71 5.54
C LYS A 87 9.20 8.90 6.78
N ASN A 88 8.20 8.04 7.01
CA ASN A 88 7.30 8.14 8.16
C ASN A 88 7.84 7.43 9.42
N ARG A 89 8.98 6.74 9.31
CA ARG A 89 9.67 6.05 10.41
C ARG A 89 10.68 6.96 11.13
N ASN A 90 11.24 7.94 10.42
CA ASN A 90 12.19 8.93 10.93
C ASN A 90 11.48 10.24 11.31
#